data_AF-A0A660TTN1-F1
#
_entry.id   AF-A0A660TTN1-F1
#
_cell.length_a   1.000
_cell.length_b   1.000
_cell.length_c   1.000
_cell.angle_alpha   90.00
_cell.angle_beta   90.00
_cell.angle_gamma   90.00
#
_symmetry.space_group_name_H-M   'P 1'
#
loop_
_entity.id
_entity.type
_entity.pdbx_description
1 polymer ?
#
loop_
_entity_poly.entity_id
_entity_poly.type
_entity_poly.pdbx_seq_one_letter_code
_entity_poly.pdbx_strand_id
1 'polypeptide(L)' 'MHIPVLKNEVLKYLRPKPNENFIDCTIDGGGHGLAILKAIQPKGRLLGIDQDEEIIR' A
#
# COMPACT_ATOMS: atom_id res chain seq x y z
N MET A 1 -15.92 3.31 6.01
CA MET A 1 -14.92 2.24 5.73
C MET A 1 -14.68 2.24 4.23
N HIS A 2 -13.49 2.66 3.77
CA HIS A 2 -13.17 2.72 2.33
C HIS A 2 -12.67 1.34 1.85
N ILE A 3 -13.26 0.83 0.77
CA ILE A 3 -12.85 -0.44 0.15
C ILE A 3 -11.98 -0.08 -1.06
N PRO A 4 -10.71 -0.51 -1.12
CA PRO A 4 -9.84 -0.13 -2.22
C PRO A 4 -10.30 -0.79 -3.52
N VAL A 5 -10.45 0.02 -4.59
CA VAL A 5 -10.81 -0.45 -5.92
C VAL A 5 -9.73 -1.41 -6.45
N LEU A 6 -10.13 -2.58 -6.95
CA LEU A 6 -9.23 -3.59 -7.52
C LEU A 6 -8.11 -4.09 -6.58
N LYS A 7 -8.35 -4.10 -5.27
CA LYS A 7 -7.36 -4.56 -4.27
C LYS A 7 -6.76 -5.93 -4.60
N ASN A 8 -7.58 -6.90 -5.03
CA ASN A 8 -7.13 -8.27 -5.27
C ASN A 8 -6.26 -8.37 -6.52
N GLU A 9 -6.61 -7.61 -7.56
CA GLU A 9 -5.88 -7.51 -8.81
C GLU A 9 -4.51 -6.86 -8.56
N VAL A 10 -4.46 -5.79 -7.76
CA VAL A 10 -3.20 -5.15 -7.36
C VAL A 10 -2.28 -6.16 -6.66
N LEU A 11 -2.78 -6.92 -5.68
CA LEU A 11 -1.99 -7.95 -5.01
C LEU A 11 -1.58 -9.09 -5.94
N LYS A 12 -2.43 -9.46 -6.91
CA LYS A 12 -2.12 -10.49 -7.91
C LYS A 12 -0.98 -10.06 -8.83
N TYR A 13 -1.00 -8.81 -9.32
CA TYR A 13 -0.03 -8.33 -10.30
C TYR A 13 1.28 -7.87 -9.65
N LEU A 14 1.22 -7.13 -8.54
CA LEU A 14 2.42 -6.71 -7.82
C LEU A 14 3.09 -7.89 -7.10
N ARG A 15 2.28 -8.88 -6.70
CA ARG A 15 2.72 -10.13 -6.06
C ARG A 15 3.76 -9.88 -4.95
N PRO A 16 3.44 -9.01 -3.96
CA PRO A 16 4.35 -8.66 -2.89
C PRO A 16 4.77 -9.88 -2.08
N LYS A 17 6.05 -9.94 -1.70
CA LYS A 17 6.63 -11.02 -0.90
C LYS A 17 7.17 -10.51 0.43
N PRO A 18 7.29 -11.40 1.44
CA PRO A 18 7.92 -11.06 2.71
C PRO A 18 9.26 -10.33 2.56
N ASN A 19 9.41 -9.24 3.29
CA ASN A 19 10.59 -8.39 3.37
C ASN A 19 10.92 -7.53 2.13
N GLU A 20 10.05 -7.49 1.12
CA GLU A 20 10.18 -6.54 0.00
C GLU A 20 9.78 -5.12 0.43
N ASN A 21 10.29 -4.12 -0.30
CA ASN A 21 9.93 -2.73 -0.10
C ASN A 21 9.06 -2.25 -1.26
N PHE A 22 8.05 -1.44 -0.95
CA PHE A 22 7.11 -0.88 -1.93
C PHE A 22 6.98 0.63 -1.76
N ILE A 23 6.58 1.29 -2.85
CA ILE A 23 6.15 2.69 -2.84
C ILE A 23 4.69 2.71 -3.30
N ASP A 24 3.81 3.24 -2.47
CA ASP A 24 2.44 3.58 -2.84
C ASP A 24 2.42 5.08 -3.16
N CYS A 25 2.42 5.41 -4.45
CA CYS A 25 2.55 6.79 -4.91
C CYS A 25 1.26 7.62 -4.76
N THR A 26 0.18 7.01 -4.28
CA THR A 26 -1.15 7.62 -4.13
C THR A 26 -1.80 7.06 -2.87
N ILE A 27 -1.12 7.24 -1.72
CA ILE A 27 -1.45 6.52 -0.48
C ILE A 27 -2.87 6.81 -0.02
N ASP A 28 -3.36 8.05 -0.15
CA ASP A 28 -4.70 8.48 0.27
C ASP A 28 -5.08 7.89 1.66
N GLY A 29 -6.23 7.25 1.81
CA GLY A 29 -6.64 6.58 3.04
C GLY A 29 -5.91 5.27 3.37
N GLY A 30 -4.83 4.93 2.67
CA GLY A 30 -3.93 3.79 2.95
C GLY A 30 -4.49 2.40 2.58
N GLY A 31 -5.54 2.35 1.77
CA GLY A 31 -6.30 1.13 1.49
C GLY A 31 -5.48 0.02 0.82
N HIS A 32 -4.83 0.33 -0.30
CA HIS A 32 -3.93 -0.60 -1.00
C HIS A 32 -2.64 -0.80 -0.23
N GLY A 33 -2.04 0.28 0.26
CA GLY A 33 -0.85 0.26 1.10
C GLY A 33 -0.94 -0.73 2.26
N LEU A 34 -2.04 -0.74 3.02
CA LEU A 34 -2.23 -1.68 4.13
C LEU A 34 -2.26 -3.15 3.67
N ALA A 35 -2.86 -3.43 2.52
CA ALA A 35 -2.92 -4.77 1.97
C ALA A 35 -1.52 -5.25 1.55
N ILE A 36 -0.73 -4.37 0.92
CA ILE A 36 0.66 -4.64 0.55
C ILE A 36 1.53 -4.82 1.80
N LEU A 37 1.43 -3.92 2.79
CA LEU A 37 2.22 -3.94 4.02
C LEU A 37 2.05 -5.25 4.79
N LYS A 38 0.82 -5.79 4.84
CA LYS A 38 0.53 -7.11 5.44
C LYS A 38 1.23 -8.25 4.71
N ALA A 39 1.34 -8.19 3.38
CA ALA A 39 1.98 -9.23 2.57
C ALA A 39 3.51 -9.21 2.65
N ILE A 40 4.11 -8.05 2.93
CA ILE A 40 5.58 -7.87 2.99
C ILE A 40 6.15 -7.98 4.41
N GLN A 41 5.34 -8.26 5.43
CA GLN A 41 5.84 -8.57 6.77
C GLN A 41 6.85 -9.76 6.74
N PRO A 42 7.78 -9.86 7.71
CA PRO A 42 7.93 -9.03 8.91
C PRO A 42 8.80 -7.76 8.74
N LYS A 43 9.71 -7.70 7.76
CA LYS A 43 10.66 -6.58 7.64
C LYS A 43 10.40 -5.64 6.46
N GLY A 44 9.43 -5.96 5.61
CA GLY A 44 9.13 -5.16 4.43
C GLY A 44 8.65 -3.77 4.83
N ARG A 45 8.94 -2.79 3.99
CA ARG A 45 8.58 -1.39 4.22
C ARG A 45 7.72 -0.86 3.10
N LEU A 46 6.79 0.02 3.45
CA LEU A 46 6.00 0.77 2.49
C LEU A 46 6.29 2.26 2.68
N LEU A 47 6.65 2.94 1.61
CA LEU A 47 6.65 4.41 1.54
C LEU A 47 5.34 4.85 0.88
N GLY A 48 4.50 5.56 1.62
CA GLY A 48 3.32 6.23 1.06
C GLY A 48 3.65 7.65 0.63
N ILE A 49 3.14 8.06 -0.53
CA ILE A 49 3.23 9.42 -1.06
C ILE A 49 1.81 9.88 -1.36
N ASP A 50 1.49 11.10 -0.96
CA ASP A 50 0.33 11.84 -1.45
C ASP A 50 0.73 13.26 -1.79
N GLN A 51 -0.07 13.93 -2.63
CA GLN A 51 0.07 15.37 -2.83
C GLN A 51 -0.86 16.15 -1.89
N ASP A 52 -1.96 15.54 -1.47
CA ASP A 52 -2.90 16.17 -0.54
C ASP A 52 -2.26 16.28 0.84
N GLU A 53 -2.06 17.52 1.28
CA GLU A 53 -1.46 17.81 2.57
C GLU A 53 -2.35 17.34 3.73
N GLU A 54 -3.67 17.26 3.54
CA GLU A 54 -4.60 16.74 4.55
C GLU A 54 -4.42 15.24 4.80
N ILE A 55 -3.90 14.49 3.83
CA ILE A 55 -3.61 13.05 3.95
C ILE A 55 -2.30 12.80 4.72
N ILE A 56 -1.34 13.72 4.64
CA ILE A 56 0.02 13.54 5.16
C ILE A 56 0.19 14.12 6.58
N ARG A 57 -0.61 15.12 6.95
CA ARG A 57 -0.54 15.78 8.26
C ARG A 57 -1.15 14.93 9.38
#